data_AF-F8ANM4-F1
#
_entry.id   AF-F8ANM4-F1
#
_cell.length_a   1.000
_cell.length_b   1.000
_cell.length_c   1.000
_cell.angle_alpha   90.00
_cell.angle_beta   90.00
_cell.angle_gamma   90.00
#
_symmetry.space_group_name_H-M   'P 1'
#
loop_
_entity.id
_entity.type
_entity.pdbx_description
1 polymer ?
#
loop_
_entity_poly.entity_id
_entity_poly.type
_entity_poly.pdbx_seq_one_letter_code
_entity_poly.pdbx_strand_id
1 'polypeptide(L)'
;MSEVKIVRTGYYDKYGKKSEEDEFTYITFNIGKEGKPNSGDLFVQITNIKGVPILVAKYVADEFGGSFERPDDIITLDELKKYGLSEDIISELKEICISKGINWV
;
A
#
# COMPACT_ATOMS: atom_id res chain seq x y z
N MET A 1 -23.01 -1.32 3.57
CA MET A 1 -21.93 -0.88 2.66
C MET A 1 -20.62 -1.27 3.32
N SER A 2 -19.81 -2.14 2.71
CA SER A 2 -18.54 -2.57 3.31
C SER A 2 -17.55 -1.40 3.28
N GLU A 3 -17.04 -1.04 4.45
CA GLU A 3 -16.04 0.00 4.66
C GLU A 3 -14.70 -0.43 4.02
N VAL A 4 -14.01 0.50 3.36
CA VAL A 4 -12.66 0.27 2.84
C VAL A 4 -11.72 0.14 4.05
N LYS A 5 -10.82 -0.84 4.02
CA LYS A 5 -9.88 -1.14 5.09
C LYS A 5 -8.46 -1.19 4.58
N ILE A 6 -7.53 -0.81 5.45
CA ILE A 6 -6.10 -0.97 5.22
C ILE A 6 -5.66 -2.32 5.80
N VAL A 7 -5.23 -3.23 4.93
CA VAL A 7 -4.72 -4.56 5.30
C VAL A 7 -3.22 -4.58 5.06
N ARG A 8 -2.42 -4.58 6.13
CA ARG A 8 -0.97 -4.78 6.03
C ARG A 8 -0.68 -6.20 5.54
N THR A 9 -0.04 -6.32 4.39
CA THR A 9 0.29 -7.62 3.78
C THR A 9 1.66 -8.13 4.20
N GLY A 10 2.61 -7.25 4.56
CA GLY A 10 3.86 -7.65 5.19
C GLY A 10 4.98 -6.61 5.13
N TYR A 11 6.08 -6.96 5.77
CA TYR A 11 7.35 -6.25 5.78
C TYR A 11 8.38 -7.00 4.94
N TYR A 12 9.25 -6.25 4.27
CA TYR A 12 10.22 -6.83 3.35
C TYR A 12 11.56 -6.11 3.42
N ASP A 13 12.63 -6.87 3.19
CA ASP A 13 13.98 -6.34 2.99
C ASP A 13 14.17 -5.76 1.58
N LYS A 14 15.34 -5.17 1.31
CA LYS A 14 15.69 -4.61 0.00
C LYS A 14 15.71 -5.61 -1.17
N TYR A 15 15.71 -6.91 -0.89
CA TYR A 15 15.68 -7.99 -1.88
C TYR A 15 14.27 -8.57 -2.07
N GLY A 16 13.28 -8.06 -1.34
CA GLY A 16 11.91 -8.53 -1.33
C GLY A 16 11.67 -9.84 -0.59
N LYS A 17 12.55 -10.18 0.36
CA LYS A 17 12.30 -11.25 1.31
C LYS A 17 11.49 -10.70 2.47
N LYS A 18 10.59 -11.52 3.02
CA LYS A 18 9.85 -11.17 4.24
C LYS A 18 10.82 -10.83 5.36
N SER A 19 10.57 -9.72 6.02
CA SER A 19 11.36 -9.19 7.13
C SER A 19 10.50 -9.09 8.38
N GLU A 20 11.17 -8.94 9.52
CA GLU A 20 10.53 -8.50 10.76
C GLU A 20 10.21 -7.00 10.68
N GLU A 21 9.32 -6.57 11.57
CA GLU A 21 8.81 -5.19 11.65
C GLU A 21 9.88 -4.16 12.01
N ASP A 22 10.99 -4.57 12.62
CA ASP A 22 12.03 -3.65 13.11
C ASP A 22 13.16 -3.43 12.09
N GLU A 23 13.32 -4.31 11.08
CA GLU A 23 14.45 -4.30 10.13
C GLU A 23 14.03 -4.18 8.65
N PHE A 24 12.81 -3.69 8.39
CA PHE A 24 12.26 -3.65 7.03
C PHE A 24 12.81 -2.50 6.17
N THR A 25 12.91 -2.75 4.87
CA THR A 25 13.18 -1.73 3.85
C THR A 25 11.89 -1.16 3.28
N TYR A 26 10.86 -1.99 3.11
CA TYR A 26 9.54 -1.55 2.69
C TYR A 26 8.41 -2.36 3.32
N ILE A 27 7.28 -1.69 3.52
CA ILE A 27 6.01 -2.23 4.00
C ILE A 27 5.03 -2.23 2.84
N THR A 28 4.16 -3.23 2.81
CA THR A 28 3.13 -3.36 1.78
C THR A 28 1.75 -3.44 2.41
N PHE A 29 0.79 -2.84 1.71
CA PHE A 29 -0.60 -2.74 2.11
C PHE A 29 -1.48 -3.15 0.94
N ASN A 30 -2.60 -3.78 1.27
CA ASN A 30 -3.75 -3.89 0.39
C ASN A 30 -4.85 -3.00 0.97
N ILE A 31 -5.39 -2.11 0.14
CA ILE A 31 -6.47 -1.19 0.51
C ILE A 31 -7.70 -1.62 -0.27
N GLY A 32 -8.68 -2.15 0.44
CA GLY A 32 -9.83 -2.82 -0.15
C GLY A 32 -10.94 -3.07 0.84
N LYS A 33 -12.09 -3.57 0.37
CA LYS A 33 -13.27 -3.81 1.23
C LYS A 33 -13.22 -5.14 1.96
N GLU A 34 -12.35 -6.06 1.53
CA GLU A 34 -12.27 -7.43 2.03
C GLU A 34 -10.83 -7.82 2.36
N GLY A 35 -10.65 -8.96 3.05
CA GLY A 35 -9.31 -9.47 3.39
C GLY A 35 -8.55 -10.09 2.22
N LYS A 36 -9.19 -10.25 1.05
CA LYS A 36 -8.57 -10.71 -0.20
C LYS A 36 -8.69 -9.60 -1.25
N PRO A 37 -7.68 -9.43 -2.14
CA PRO A 37 -7.74 -8.44 -3.20
C PRO A 37 -8.93 -8.71 -4.13
N ASN A 38 -9.75 -7.68 -4.34
CA ASN A 38 -10.84 -7.65 -5.29
C ASN A 38 -10.56 -6.63 -6.38
N SER A 39 -11.26 -6.75 -7.51
CA SER A 39 -11.10 -5.83 -8.64
C SER A 39 -11.38 -4.40 -8.18
N GLY A 40 -10.41 -3.51 -8.37
CA GLY A 40 -10.44 -2.13 -7.89
C GLY A 40 -9.68 -1.85 -6.60
N ASP A 41 -9.25 -2.88 -5.87
CA ASP A 41 -8.42 -2.71 -4.67
C ASP A 41 -7.02 -2.22 -5.04
N LEU A 42 -6.36 -1.54 -4.10
CA LEU A 42 -5.04 -0.97 -4.32
C LEU A 42 -4.00 -1.72 -3.51
N PHE A 43 -2.92 -2.12 -4.18
CA PHE A 43 -1.67 -2.46 -3.52
C PHE A 43 -0.84 -1.20 -3.37
N VAL A 44 -0.34 -0.95 -2.17
CA VAL A 44 0.51 0.20 -1.86
C VAL A 44 1.78 -0.32 -1.18
N GLN A 45 2.94 0.00 -1.76
CA GLN A 45 4.24 -0.29 -1.18
C GLN A 45 4.93 1.01 -0.78
N ILE A 46 5.25 1.12 0.50
CA ILE A 46 5.89 2.28 1.10
C ILE A 46 7.24 1.84 1.64
N THR A 47 8.28 2.55 1.28
CA THR A 47 9.65 2.29 1.75
C THR A 47 9.99 3.11 2.98
N ASN A 48 10.92 2.62 3.79
CA ASN A 48 11.50 3.38 4.88
C ASN A 48 12.61 4.33 4.41
N ILE A 49 13.01 4.26 3.13
CA ILE A 49 14.10 5.08 2.56
C ILE A 49 13.54 6.38 2.00
N LYS A 50 13.95 7.51 2.57
CA LYS A 50 13.54 8.84 2.07
C LYS A 50 13.99 9.06 0.62
N GLY A 51 13.07 9.51 -0.23
CA GLY A 51 13.33 9.87 -1.63
C GLY A 51 13.11 8.73 -2.62
N VAL A 52 12.76 7.53 -2.15
CA VAL A 52 12.27 6.45 -3.01
C VAL A 52 10.75 6.59 -3.14
N PRO A 53 10.18 6.51 -4.35
CA PRO A 53 8.74 6.69 -4.55
C PRO A 53 7.93 5.57 -3.90
N ILE A 54 6.66 5.88 -3.63
CA ILE A 54 5.65 4.93 -3.18
C ILE A 54 5.11 4.23 -4.43
N LEU A 55 5.07 2.90 -4.43
CA LEU A 55 4.48 2.15 -5.53
C LEU A 55 3.00 1.89 -5.25
N VAL A 56 2.17 2.12 -6.25
CA VAL A 56 0.74 1.83 -6.20
C VAL A 56 0.37 0.98 -7.41
N ALA A 57 -0.35 -0.11 -7.19
CA ALA A 57 -0.87 -0.94 -8.27
C ALA A 57 -2.33 -1.29 -8.01
N LYS A 58 -3.16 -1.18 -9.03
CA LYS A 58 -4.56 -1.57 -8.93
C LYS A 58 -4.71 -3.06 -9.21
N TYR A 59 -5.51 -3.74 -8.40
CA TYR A 59 -5.85 -5.13 -8.64
C TYR A 59 -7.01 -5.21 -9.64
N VAL A 60 -6.87 -6.10 -10.61
CA VAL A 60 -7.91 -6.43 -11.59
C VAL A 60 -8.17 -7.92 -11.50
N ALA A 61 -9.38 -8.29 -11.12
CA ALA A 61 -9.81 -9.68 -11.15
C ALA A 61 -10.09 -10.07 -12.61
N ASP A 62 -9.51 -11.19 -13.04
CA ASP A 62 -9.74 -11.81 -14.34
C ASP A 62 -10.16 -13.28 -14.16
N GLU A 63 -10.42 -13.95 -15.28
CA GLU A 63 -10.88 -15.35 -15.33
C GLU A 63 -9.85 -16.35 -14.75
N PHE A 64 -8.59 -15.91 -14.56
CA PHE A 64 -7.46 -16.73 -14.13
C PHE A 64 -7.05 -16.48 -12.67
N GLY A 65 -7.83 -15.67 -11.94
CA GLY A 65 -7.59 -15.39 -10.53
C GLY A 65 -7.10 -13.98 -10.24
N GLY A 66 -6.93 -13.13 -11.27
CA GLY A 66 -6.60 -11.71 -11.14
C GLY A 66 -5.12 -11.39 -11.13
N SER A 67 -4.80 -10.14 -11.49
CA SER A 67 -3.44 -9.61 -11.54
C SER A 67 -3.40 -8.15 -11.08
N PHE A 68 -2.23 -7.69 -10.69
CA PHE A 68 -1.99 -6.27 -10.48
C PHE A 68 -1.63 -5.61 -11.81
N GLU A 69 -2.24 -4.47 -12.09
CA GLU A 69 -1.85 -3.62 -13.22
C GLU A 69 -0.42 -3.11 -13.05
N ARG A 70 0.09 -2.47 -14.10
CA ARG A 70 1.40 -1.83 -14.06
C ARG A 70 1.44 -0.85 -12.87
N PRO A 71 2.44 -0.95 -11.99
CA PRO A 71 2.56 -0.04 -10.85
C PRO A 71 2.87 1.38 -11.32
N ASP A 72 2.30 2.34 -10.61
CA ASP A 72 2.56 3.76 -10.72
C ASP A 72 3.38 4.24 -9.52
N ASP A 73 4.33 5.13 -9.80
CA ASP A 73 5.17 5.78 -8.79
C ASP A 73 4.48 7.07 -8.33
N ILE A 74 4.22 7.21 -7.04
CA ILE A 74 3.72 8.46 -6.43
C ILE A 74 4.72 8.98 -5.40
N ILE A 75 4.75 10.30 -5.21
CA ILE A 75 5.71 10.97 -4.32
C ILE A 75 5.10 11.15 -2.93
N THR A 76 3.79 11.38 -2.84
CA THR A 76 3.09 11.63 -1.57
C THR A 76 1.85 10.76 -1.43
N LEU A 77 1.47 10.42 -0.19
CA LEU A 77 0.27 9.63 0.07
C LEU A 77 -1.02 10.35 -0.35
N ASP A 78 -1.01 11.68 -0.45
CA ASP A 78 -2.17 12.44 -0.96
C ASP A 78 -2.49 12.15 -2.43
N GLU A 79 -1.51 11.69 -3.22
CA GLU A 79 -1.77 11.27 -4.60
C GLU A 79 -2.65 10.02 -4.69
N LEU A 80 -2.81 9.26 -3.60
CA LEU A 80 -3.75 8.15 -3.53
C LEU A 80 -5.21 8.57 -3.76
N LYS A 81 -5.53 9.86 -3.58
CA LYS A 81 -6.86 10.43 -3.92
C LYS A 81 -7.22 10.20 -5.40
N LYS A 82 -6.23 10.15 -6.30
CA LYS A 82 -6.44 9.88 -7.74
C LYS A 82 -7.04 8.50 -7.99
N TYR A 83 -6.87 7.57 -7.04
CA TYR A 83 -7.39 6.21 -7.10
C TYR A 83 -8.72 6.05 -6.33
N GLY A 84 -9.30 7.15 -5.84
CA GLY A 84 -10.59 7.15 -5.16
C GLY A 84 -10.53 6.82 -3.67
N LEU A 85 -9.36 6.86 -3.04
CA LEU A 85 -9.26 6.76 -1.58
C LEU A 85 -9.77 8.03 -0.88
N SER A 86 -10.49 7.84 0.22
CA SER A 86 -10.93 8.95 1.06
C SER A 86 -9.77 9.52 1.89
N GLU A 87 -9.95 10.75 2.37
CA GLU A 87 -8.97 11.42 3.22
C GLU A 87 -8.74 10.71 4.56
N ASP A 88 -9.78 10.06 5.09
CA ASP A 88 -9.69 9.28 6.32
C ASP A 88 -8.72 8.10 6.18
N ILE A 89 -8.82 7.34 5.08
CA ILE A 89 -7.93 6.20 4.79
C ILE A 89 -6.49 6.67 4.58
N ILE A 90 -6.31 7.80 3.89
CA ILE A 90 -4.97 8.36 3.68
C ILE A 90 -4.36 8.82 5.01
N SER A 91 -5.17 9.40 5.89
CA SER A 91 -4.73 9.84 7.22
C SER A 91 -4.36 8.65 8.10
N GLU A 92 -5.18 7.59 8.13
CA GLU A 92 -4.88 6.35 8.83
C GLU A 92 -3.58 5.70 8.30
N LEU A 93 -3.39 5.68 6.98
CA LEU A 93 -2.16 5.15 6.37
C LEU A 93 -0.92 5.96 6.77
N LYS A 94 -1.04 7.30 6.83
CA LYS A 94 0.01 8.20 7.32
C LYS A 94 0.36 7.90 8.78
N GLU A 95 -0.65 7.75 9.64
CA GLU A 95 -0.44 7.40 11.05
C GLU A 95 0.28 6.07 11.22
N ILE A 96 -0.12 5.04 10.45
CA ILE A 96 0.56 3.75 10.43
C ILE A 96 2.02 3.93 10.02
N CYS A 97 2.30 4.67 8.95
CA CYS A 97 3.66 4.90 8.47
C CYS A 97 4.55 5.61 9.49
N ILE A 98 4.04 6.67 10.12
CA ILE A 98 4.73 7.41 11.19
C ILE A 98 5.01 6.48 12.38
N SER A 99 4.04 5.63 12.76
CA SER A 99 4.23 4.65 13.85
C SER A 99 5.35 3.64 13.56
N LYS A 100 5.74 3.46 12.29
CA LYS A 100 6.83 2.58 11.84
C LYS A 100 8.12 3.34 11.51
N GLY A 101 8.21 4.63 11.87
CA GLY A 101 9.40 5.46 11.66
C GLY A 101 9.51 6.08 10.26
N ILE A 102 8.51 5.90 9.41
CA ILE A 102 8.46 6.48 8.07
C ILE A 102 7.87 7.90 8.17
N ASN A 103 8.73 8.88 8.47
CA ASN A 103 8.30 10.26 8.76
C ASN A 103 8.29 11.19 7.54
N TRP A 104 8.50 10.66 6.34
CA TRP A 104 8.65 11.46 5.12
C TRP A 104 7.44 11.41 4.18
N VAL A 105 6.45 10.56 4.48
CA VAL A 105 5.27 10.28 3.65
C VAL A 105 4.10 11.23 3.87
#